data_AF-A0A849U5Q9-F1
#
_entry.id   AF-A0A849U5Q9-F1
#
_cell.length_a   1.000
_cell.length_b   1.000
_cell.length_c   1.000
_cell.angle_alpha   90.00
_cell.angle_beta   90.00
_cell.angle_gamma   90.00
#
_symmetry.space_group_name_H-M   'P 1'
#
loop_
_entity.id
_entity.type
_entity.pdbx_description
1 polymer ?
#
loop_
_entity_poly.entity_id
_entity_poly.type
_entity_poly.pdbx_seq_one_letter_code
_entity_poly.pdbx_strand_id
1 'polypeptide(L)' 'MATYPECGEPLKRELDGLRKYRVRRFRIAYAVDQKRRIIRLMAVGHRQSVYEELAERLRQKTRER' A
#
# COMPACT_ATOMS: atom_id res chain seq x y z
N MET A 1 -8.73 13.12 -11.63
CA MET A 1 -8.49 13.13 -10.17
C MET A 1 -7.16 12.43 -9.87
N ALA A 2 -6.04 13.08 -10.22
CA ALA A 2 -4.68 12.58 -9.98
C ALA A 2 -3.80 13.69 -9.38
N THR A 3 -4.39 14.55 -8.55
CA THR A 3 -3.78 15.82 -8.13
C THR A 3 -3.21 15.76 -6.70
N TYR A 4 -3.62 14.78 -5.88
CA TYR A 4 -3.23 14.70 -4.46
C TYR A 4 -2.90 13.26 -4.04
N PRO A 5 -1.62 12.84 -4.10
CA PRO A 5 -1.19 11.49 -3.74
C PRO A 5 -1.33 11.18 -2.23
N GLU A 6 -1.51 12.19 -1.38
CA GLU A 6 -1.79 12.04 0.05
C GLU A 6 -3.27 11.75 0.39
N CYS A 7 -4.14 11.59 -0.60
CA CYS A 7 -5.57 11.34 -0.37
C CYS A 7 -5.90 9.99 0.29
N GLY A 8 -4.94 9.06 0.36
CA GLY A 8 -5.12 7.78 1.05
C GLY A 8 -4.91 7.87 2.55
N GLU A 9 -5.67 7.06 3.29
CA GLU A 9 -5.51 6.90 4.74
C GLU A 9 -4.16 6.24 5.07
N PRO A 10 -3.39 6.75 6.05
CA PRO A 10 -2.17 6.10 6.48
C PRO A 10 -2.47 4.72 7.09
N LEU A 11 -1.65 3.74 6.73
CA LEU A 11 -1.64 2.43 7.36
C LEU A 11 -0.80 2.51 8.65
N LYS A 12 -1.03 1.57 9.57
CA LYS A 12 -0.40 1.53 10.91
C LYS A 12 0.36 0.22 11.10
N ARG A 13 1.11 0.13 12.20
CA ARG A 13 1.87 -1.05 12.63
C ARG A 13 2.96 -1.40 11.60
N GLU A 14 3.00 -2.63 11.11
CA GLU A 14 3.99 -3.12 10.16
C GLU A 14 3.91 -2.45 8.77
N LEU A 15 2.83 -1.69 8.51
CA LEU A 15 2.59 -1.00 7.25
C LEU A 15 2.72 0.53 7.38
N ASP A 16 3.35 1.00 8.46
CA ASP A 16 3.62 2.43 8.65
C ASP A 16 4.47 2.99 7.49
N GLY A 17 4.16 4.20 7.04
CA GLY A 17 4.73 4.81 5.83
C GLY A 17 4.02 4.44 4.51
N LEU A 18 3.06 3.50 4.54
CA LEU A 18 2.16 3.23 3.41
C LEU A 18 0.81 3.93 3.61
N ARG A 19 0.15 4.22 2.49
CA ARG A 19 -1.22 4.75 2.43
C ARG A 19 -2.13 3.73 1.75
N LYS A 20 -3.39 3.69 2.18
CA LYS A 20 -4.45 2.93 1.49
C LYS A 20 -5.40 3.88 0.79
N TYR A 21 -5.78 3.55 -0.43
CA TYR A 21 -6.86 4.22 -1.14
C TYR A 21 -7.94 3.22 -1.53
N ARG A 22 -9.20 3.59 -1.31
CA ARG A 22 -10.36 2.75 -1.59
C ARG A 22 -10.93 3.11 -2.95
N VAL A 23 -10.95 2.15 -3.86
CA VAL A 23 -11.54 2.32 -5.19
C VAL A 23 -12.65 1.29 -5.36
N ARG A 24 -13.90 1.70 -5.13
CA ARG A 24 -15.08 0.83 -5.12
C ARG A 24 -14.86 -0.40 -4.19
N ARG A 25 -14.61 -1.57 -4.79
CA ARG A 25 -14.43 -2.87 -4.13
C ARG A 25 -12.95 -3.24 -3.88
N PHE A 26 -12.02 -2.44 -4.42
CA PHE A 26 -10.59 -2.64 -4.29
C PHE A 26 -9.97 -1.71 -3.26
N ARG A 27 -8.88 -2.16 -2.65
CA ARG A 27 -7.97 -1.35 -1.85
C ARG A 27 -6.61 -1.36 -2.51
N ILE A 28 -6.00 -0.18 -2.57
CA ILE A 28 -4.67 0.06 -3.12
C ILE A 28 -3.78 0.45 -1.96
N ALA A 29 -2.72 -0.31 -1.68
CA ALA A 29 -1.67 0.06 -0.75
C ALA A 29 -0.48 0.63 -1.54
N TYR A 30 -0.04 1.83 -1.19
CA TYR A 30 1.02 2.54 -1.92
C TYR A 30 1.88 3.40 -1.01
N ALA A 31 3.11 3.65 -1.44
CA ALA A 31 4.00 4.64 -0.82
C ALA A 31 4.09 5.87 -1.72
N VAL A 32 4.25 7.05 -1.11
CA VAL A 32 4.46 8.31 -1.83
C VAL A 32 5.88 8.79 -1.56
N ASP A 33 6.69 8.86 -2.62
CA ASP A 33 8.00 9.51 -2.60
C ASP A 33 7.83 10.94 -3.11
N GLN A 34 7.61 11.89 -2.20
CA GLN A 34 7.34 13.29 -2.57
C GLN A 34 8.54 13.94 -3.25
N LYS A 35 9.77 13.61 -2.84
CA LYS A 35 10.99 14.16 -3.43
C LYS A 35 11.16 13.76 -4.88
N ARG A 36 10.87 12.49 -5.19
CA ARG A 36 10.98 11.95 -6.56
C ARG A 36 9.68 12.05 -7.36
N ARG A 37 8.59 12.49 -6.72
CA ARG A 37 7.21 12.48 -7.25
C ARG A 37 6.79 11.11 -7.79
N ILE A 38 7.16 10.05 -7.08
CA ILE A 38 6.85 8.65 -7.47
C ILE A 38 5.81 8.08 -6.52
N ILE A 39 4.79 7.42 -7.08
CA ILE A 39 3.89 6.55 -6.33
C ILE A 39 4.33 5.11 -6.54
N ARG A 40 4.68 4.41 -5.46
CA ARG A 40 5.01 2.97 -5.51
C ARG A 40 3.81 2.16 -5.08
N LEU A 41 3.24 1.39 -5.99
CA LEU A 41 2.16 0.45 -5.70
C LEU A 41 2.74 -0.79 -5.03
N MET A 42 2.28 -1.08 -3.82
CA MET A 42 2.74 -2.24 -3.04
C MET A 42 1.77 -3.41 -3.18
N ALA A 43 0.46 -3.14 -3.17
CA ALA A 43 -0.57 -4.12 -3.48
C ALA A 43 -1.86 -3.45 -3.97
N VAL A 44 -2.60 -4.21 -4.78
CA VAL A 44 -3.96 -3.89 -5.20
C VAL A 44 -4.78 -5.15 -5.11
N GLY A 45 -5.99 -5.07 -4.58
CA GLY A 45 -6.88 -6.23 -4.56
C GLY A 45 -8.15 -6.01 -3.77
N HIS A 46 -8.89 -7.09 -3.56
CA HIS A 46 -10.21 -7.06 -2.95
C HIS A 46 -10.14 -6.95 -1.42
N ARG A 47 -11.27 -6.59 -0.79
CA ARG A 47 -11.40 -6.22 0.64
C ARG A 47 -10.63 -7.09 1.64
N GLN A 48 -10.54 -8.39 1.40
CA GLN A 48 -10.07 -9.37 2.37
C GLN A 48 -8.71 -9.95 1.97
N SER A 49 -8.48 -10.19 0.68
CA SER A 49 -7.26 -10.80 0.17
C SER A 49 -6.03 -9.89 0.18
N VAL A 50 -6.19 -8.56 0.07
CA VAL A 50 -5.05 -7.63 -0.02
C VAL A 50 -4.15 -7.64 1.20
N TYR A 51 -4.74 -7.70 2.39
CA TYR A 51 -3.95 -7.61 3.62
C TYR A 51 -3.22 -8.93 3.89
N GLU A 52 -3.83 -10.06 3.58
CA GLU A 52 -3.21 -11.38 3.71
C GLU A 52 -2.06 -11.55 2.71
N GLU A 53 -2.29 -11.28 1.42
CA GLU A 53 -1.24 -11.38 0.39
C GLU A 53 -0.06 -10.42 0.65
N LEU A 54 -0.35 -9.18 1.07
CA LEU A 54 0.71 -8.20 1.32
C LEU A 54 1.53 -8.59 2.57
N ALA A 55 0.87 -9.06 3.64
CA ALA A 55 1.56 -9.52 4.85
C ALA A 55 2.39 -10.78 4.59
N GLU A 56 1.90 -11.70 3.75
CA GLU A 56 2.62 -12.91 3.38
C GLU A 56 3.86 -12.61 2.54
N ARG A 57 3.74 -11.74 1.52
CA ARG A 57 4.88 -11.29 0.71
C ARG A 57 5.94 -10.54 1.52
N LEU A 58 5.52 -9.73 2.50
CA LEU A 58 6.47 -9.05 3.39
C LEU A 58 7.20 -10.04 4.31
N ARG A 59 6.52 -11.07 4.81
CA ARG A 59 7.14 -12.15 5.59
C ARG A 59 8.15 -12.98 4.78
N GLN A 60 7.86 -13.28 3.51
CA GLN A 60 8.82 -13.96 2.63
C GLN A 60 10.11 -13.13 2.47
N LYS A 61 9.96 -11.81 2.27
CA LYS A 61 11.10 -10.90 2.07
C LYS A 61 12.04 -10.79 3.28
N THR A 62 11.54 -11.03 4.48
CA THR A 62 12.34 -11.03 5.72
C THR A 62 13.14 -12.31 5.91
N ARG A 63 12.74 -13.42 5.26
CA ARG A 63 13.35 -14.75 5.41
C ARG A 63 14.46 -15.05 4.40
N GLU A 64 14.60 -14.20 3.39
CA GLU A 64 15.68 -14.23 2.40
C GLU A 64 16.79 -13.20 2.72
N ARG A 65 16.82 -12.64 3.93
CA ARG A 65 17.89 -11.79 4.45
C ARG A 65 18.68 -12.47 5.55
#